data_AF-A0A8T4C612-F1
#
_entry.id   AF-A0A8T4C612-F1
#
_cell.length_a   1.000
_cell.length_b   1.000
_cell.length_c   1.000
_cell.angle_alpha   90.00
_cell.angle_beta   90.00
_cell.angle_gamma   90.00
#
_symmetry.space_group_name_H-M   'P 1'
#
loop_
_entity.id
_entity.type
_entity.pdbx_description
1 polymer ?
#
loop_
_entity_poly.entity_id
_entity_poly.type
_entity_poly.pdbx_seq_one_letter_code
_entity_poly.pdbx_strand_id
1 'polypeptide(L)'
;MKADSLDEFLRGISKLSYPNFDVIIEDNSSSPSYANRLKDYAADWEKKHPGRSFRVVHSGYISEYARDRVVNGRNIIRSIVLNENYDYFFSLEQDVVPPNNIIEELLESKKDVVSGVYFTKKFTPMDKKYVFMAGIAAETTNPVSEKNLILQPIGIDFLFPTRVAEVMYCGLGCVLISRRVLEKITFRYEKLHKAWDDIFFLYGLT
;
A
#
# COMPACT_ATOMS: atom_id res chain seq x y z
N MET A 1 -4.44 3.13 -19.02
CA MET A 1 -3.45 2.28 -18.32
C MET A 1 -2.20 2.27 -19.21
N LYS A 2 -1.07 2.83 -18.75
CA LYS A 2 0.18 2.73 -19.52
C LYS A 2 0.55 1.26 -19.58
N ALA A 3 0.87 0.74 -20.77
CA ALA A 3 1.15 -0.68 -20.97
C ALA A 3 2.33 -1.20 -20.13
N ASP A 4 3.14 -0.32 -19.54
CA ASP A 4 4.41 -0.65 -18.89
C ASP A 4 4.33 -0.87 -17.36
N SER A 5 3.29 -0.41 -16.64
CA SER A 5 3.30 -0.44 -15.17
C SER A 5 3.06 -1.83 -14.57
N LEU A 6 2.27 -2.68 -15.23
CA LEU A 6 2.01 -4.04 -14.75
C LEU A 6 3.27 -4.90 -14.80
N ASP A 7 4.01 -4.86 -15.91
CA ASP A 7 5.19 -5.70 -16.08
C ASP A 7 6.30 -5.28 -15.10
N GLU A 8 6.44 -3.99 -14.83
CA GLU A 8 7.36 -3.50 -13.80
C GLU A 8 6.99 -3.96 -12.40
N PHE A 9 5.70 -3.90 -12.06
CA PHE A 9 5.18 -4.40 -10.78
C PHE A 9 5.42 -5.89 -10.59
N LEU A 10 5.04 -6.71 -11.57
CA LEU A 10 5.23 -8.16 -11.54
C LEU A 10 6.70 -8.56 -11.49
N ARG A 11 7.57 -7.82 -12.21
CA ARG A 11 9.02 -7.95 -12.12
C ARG A 11 9.55 -7.55 -10.75
N GLY A 12 8.99 -6.52 -10.12
CA GLY A 12 9.32 -6.13 -8.74
C GLY A 12 9.00 -7.24 -7.74
N ILE A 13 7.77 -7.78 -7.79
CA ILE A 13 7.33 -8.88 -6.91
C ILE A 13 8.23 -10.12 -7.05
N SER A 14 8.57 -10.51 -8.28
CA SER A 14 9.44 -11.68 -8.52
C SER A 14 10.88 -11.52 -8.02
N LYS A 15 11.30 -10.29 -7.66
CA LYS A 15 12.63 -10.00 -7.12
C LYS A 15 12.64 -9.86 -5.59
N LEU A 16 11.49 -9.92 -4.93
CA LEU A 16 11.42 -9.86 -3.48
C LEU A 16 12.21 -11.02 -2.87
N SER A 17 13.10 -10.71 -1.92
CA SER A 17 14.02 -11.69 -1.32
C SER A 17 13.41 -12.48 -0.16
N TYR A 18 12.34 -11.98 0.45
CA TYR A 18 11.69 -12.69 1.55
C TYR A 18 11.09 -14.02 1.05
N PRO A 19 11.37 -15.17 1.68
CA PRO A 19 10.97 -16.46 1.13
C PRO A 19 9.52 -16.84 1.42
N ASN A 20 8.91 -16.29 2.47
CA ASN A 20 7.67 -16.80 3.06
C ASN A 20 6.48 -15.86 2.82
N PHE A 21 6.11 -15.68 1.56
CA PHE A 21 4.93 -14.87 1.21
C PHE A 21 4.16 -15.48 0.04
N ASP A 22 2.87 -15.20 0.02
CA ASP A 22 1.99 -15.43 -1.11
C ASP A 22 1.63 -14.10 -1.78
N VAL A 23 1.29 -14.16 -3.06
CA VAL A 23 0.84 -13.00 -3.83
C VAL A 23 -0.67 -13.09 -4.01
N ILE A 24 -1.39 -12.03 -3.63
CA ILE A 24 -2.82 -11.90 -3.91
C ILE A 24 -3.01 -10.60 -4.69
N ILE A 25 -3.57 -10.70 -5.90
CA ILE A 25 -4.01 -9.54 -6.68
C ILE A 25 -5.53 -9.54 -6.73
N GLU A 26 -6.12 -8.43 -6.31
CA GLU A 26 -7.53 -8.14 -6.50
C GLU A 26 -7.71 -7.27 -7.74
N ASP A 27 -8.55 -7.73 -8.65
CA ASP A 27 -8.94 -7.05 -9.88
C ASP A 27 -10.40 -6.59 -9.81
N ASN A 28 -10.57 -5.27 -9.76
CA ASN A 28 -11.87 -4.59 -9.75
C ASN A 28 -12.28 -4.02 -11.12
N SER A 29 -11.65 -4.50 -12.20
CA SER A 29 -12.04 -4.17 -13.57
C SER A 29 -13.47 -4.62 -13.89
N SER A 30 -14.11 -3.99 -14.85
CA SER A 30 -15.46 -4.38 -15.30
C SER A 30 -15.50 -5.65 -16.13
N SER A 31 -14.35 -6.09 -16.65
CA SER A 31 -14.21 -7.29 -17.47
C SER A 31 -13.17 -8.22 -16.84
N PRO A 32 -13.37 -9.56 -16.92
CA PRO A 32 -12.41 -10.53 -16.42
C PRO A 32 -11.15 -10.65 -17.29
N SER A 33 -11.05 -9.93 -18.42
CA SER A 33 -9.91 -10.02 -19.32
C SER A 33 -8.58 -9.70 -18.62
N TYR A 34 -8.58 -8.71 -17.74
CA TYR A 34 -7.39 -8.34 -16.97
C TYR A 34 -7.01 -9.41 -15.93
N ALA A 35 -7.98 -9.88 -15.14
CA ALA A 35 -7.78 -11.03 -14.26
C ALA A 35 -7.28 -12.28 -15.00
N ASN A 36 -7.78 -12.56 -16.20
CA ASN A 36 -7.34 -13.72 -16.99
C ASN A 36 -5.87 -13.58 -17.41
N ARG A 37 -5.45 -12.40 -17.88
CA ARG A 37 -4.03 -12.13 -18.16
C ARG A 37 -3.15 -12.33 -16.92
N LEU A 38 -3.63 -11.90 -15.74
CA LEU A 38 -2.90 -12.09 -14.48
C LEU A 38 -2.82 -13.57 -14.08
N LYS A 39 -3.85 -14.38 -14.35
CA LYS A 39 -3.84 -15.83 -14.06
C LYS A 39 -2.80 -16.58 -14.89
N ASP A 40 -2.62 -16.20 -16.16
CA ASP A 40 -1.57 -16.78 -17.01
C ASP A 40 -0.18 -16.50 -16.42
N TYR A 41 0.05 -15.26 -15.96
CA TYR A 41 1.29 -14.90 -15.27
C TYR A 41 1.45 -15.66 -13.95
N ALA A 42 0.39 -15.76 -13.15
CA ALA A 42 0.38 -16.46 -11.87
C ALA A 42 0.82 -17.92 -12.03
N ALA A 43 0.28 -18.63 -13.03
CA ALA A 43 0.65 -20.01 -13.31
C ALA A 43 2.14 -20.19 -13.67
N ASP A 44 2.72 -19.24 -14.40
CA ASP A 44 4.15 -19.25 -14.71
C ASP A 44 5.02 -18.81 -13.54
N TRP A 45 4.52 -17.92 -12.69
CA TRP A 45 5.21 -17.49 -11.48
C TRP A 45 5.30 -18.63 -10.46
N GLU A 46 4.22 -19.37 -10.22
CA GLU A 46 4.20 -20.49 -9.27
C GLU A 46 5.18 -21.61 -9.67
N LYS A 47 5.32 -21.89 -10.98
CA LYS A 47 6.35 -22.83 -11.49
C LYS A 47 7.78 -22.40 -11.12
N LYS A 48 8.04 -21.09 -11.09
CA LYS A 48 9.36 -20.51 -10.78
C LYS A 48 9.59 -20.34 -9.28
N HIS A 49 8.55 -20.39 -8.47
CA HIS A 49 8.59 -20.10 -7.04
C HIS A 49 7.84 -21.20 -6.25
N PRO A 50 8.35 -22.45 -6.27
CA PRO A 50 7.69 -23.57 -5.62
C PRO A 50 7.50 -23.31 -4.12
N GLY A 51 6.32 -23.68 -3.59
CA GLY A 51 5.95 -23.47 -2.20
C GLY A 51 5.30 -22.12 -1.90
N ARG A 52 5.14 -21.25 -2.90
CA ARG A 52 4.37 -20.01 -2.82
C ARG A 52 3.22 -20.02 -3.80
N SER A 53 2.13 -19.35 -3.44
CA SER A 53 0.93 -19.20 -4.26
C SER A 53 0.83 -17.79 -4.85
N PHE A 54 0.22 -17.70 -6.03
CA PHE A 54 -0.15 -16.46 -6.67
C PHE A 54 -1.64 -16.52 -7.02
N ARG A 55 -2.46 -15.86 -6.21
CA ARG A 55 -3.92 -15.82 -6.38
C ARG A 55 -4.37 -14.54 -7.06
N VAL A 56 -5.25 -14.68 -8.05
CA VAL A 56 -5.96 -13.57 -8.69
C VAL A 56 -7.44 -13.65 -8.35
N VAL A 57 -7.96 -12.61 -7.70
CA VAL A 57 -9.37 -12.48 -7.33
C VAL A 57 -10.00 -11.39 -8.18
N HIS A 58 -11.00 -11.73 -8.98
CA HIS A 58 -11.77 -10.75 -9.74
C HIS A 58 -13.04 -10.39 -8.96
N SER A 59 -13.11 -9.20 -8.37
CA SER A 59 -14.31 -8.74 -7.66
C SER A 59 -15.31 -8.03 -8.58
N GLY A 60 -14.88 -7.67 -9.78
CA GLY A 60 -15.69 -6.98 -10.77
C GLY A 60 -15.90 -5.50 -10.45
N TYR A 61 -16.61 -4.81 -11.34
CA TYR A 61 -16.90 -3.39 -11.20
C TYR A 61 -18.16 -3.16 -10.37
N ILE A 62 -17.99 -3.18 -9.05
CA ILE A 62 -19.11 -3.13 -8.09
C ILE A 62 -19.70 -1.72 -7.86
N SER A 63 -18.99 -0.66 -8.28
CA SER A 63 -19.38 0.73 -8.06
C SER A 63 -18.69 1.64 -9.05
N GLU A 64 -19.35 2.73 -9.45
CA GLU A 64 -18.75 3.80 -10.24
C GLU A 64 -17.66 4.58 -9.46
N TYR A 65 -17.75 4.56 -8.13
CA TYR A 65 -16.80 5.28 -7.27
C TYR A 65 -15.55 4.44 -7.02
N ALA A 66 -14.38 4.97 -7.39
CA ALA A 66 -13.10 4.30 -7.19
C ALA A 66 -12.83 3.91 -5.72
N ARG A 67 -13.24 4.76 -4.77
CA ARG A 67 -13.08 4.50 -3.33
C ARG A 67 -13.86 3.27 -2.84
N ASP A 68 -15.07 3.05 -3.36
CA ASP A 68 -15.84 1.84 -3.04
C ASP A 68 -15.10 0.59 -3.52
N ARG A 69 -14.57 0.63 -4.75
CA ARG A 69 -13.84 -0.50 -5.33
C ARG A 69 -12.56 -0.81 -4.57
N VAL A 70 -11.78 0.22 -4.20
CA VAL A 70 -10.54 0.06 -3.41
C VAL A 70 -10.84 -0.52 -2.03
N VAL A 71 -11.83 0.02 -1.32
CA VAL A 71 -12.21 -0.49 0.01
C VAL A 71 -12.73 -1.93 -0.06
N ASN A 72 -13.53 -2.25 -1.07
CA ASN A 72 -13.98 -3.62 -1.30
C ASN A 72 -12.81 -4.57 -1.53
N GLY A 73 -11.90 -4.22 -2.43
CA GLY A 73 -10.72 -5.04 -2.74
C GLY A 73 -9.84 -5.28 -1.52
N ARG A 74 -9.54 -4.24 -0.75
CA ARG A 74 -8.77 -4.35 0.49
C ARG A 74 -9.46 -5.21 1.54
N ASN A 75 -10.79 -5.12 1.68
CA ASN A 75 -11.53 -5.97 2.62
C ASN A 75 -11.64 -7.44 2.17
N ILE A 76 -11.64 -7.72 0.86
CA ILE A 76 -11.50 -9.08 0.32
C ILE A 76 -10.14 -9.66 0.73
N ILE A 77 -9.04 -8.93 0.47
CA ILE A 77 -7.69 -9.39 0.83
C ILE A 77 -7.56 -9.53 2.36
N ARG A 78 -8.08 -8.58 3.15
CA ARG A 78 -8.15 -8.67 4.61
C ARG A 78 -8.82 -9.96 5.05
N SER A 79 -9.95 -10.32 4.43
CA SER A 79 -10.69 -11.54 4.80
C SER A 79 -9.87 -12.79 4.50
N ILE A 80 -9.13 -12.82 3.39
CA ILE A 80 -8.19 -13.91 3.07
C ILE A 80 -7.10 -14.01 4.13
N VAL A 81 -6.44 -12.88 4.46
CA VAL A 81 -5.39 -12.81 5.50
C VAL A 81 -5.90 -13.38 6.83
N LEU A 82 -7.11 -12.98 7.24
CA LEU A 82 -7.73 -13.43 8.47
C LEU A 82 -8.14 -14.92 8.44
N ASN A 83 -8.72 -15.39 7.34
CA ASN A 83 -9.24 -16.77 7.27
C ASN A 83 -8.16 -17.82 7.00
N GLU A 84 -7.04 -17.43 6.38
CA GLU A 84 -5.98 -18.35 5.93
C GLU A 84 -4.72 -18.27 6.80
N ASN A 85 -4.84 -17.75 8.02
CA ASN A 85 -3.77 -17.73 9.03
C ASN A 85 -2.47 -17.00 8.63
N TYR A 86 -2.57 -15.97 7.79
CA TYR A 86 -1.43 -15.10 7.52
C TYR A 86 -1.12 -14.21 8.74
N ASP A 87 0.17 -13.98 9.00
CA ASP A 87 0.66 -13.12 10.09
C ASP A 87 0.61 -11.63 9.76
N TYR A 88 0.80 -11.29 8.48
CA TYR A 88 0.86 -9.93 7.98
C TYR A 88 0.17 -9.79 6.63
N PHE A 89 -0.33 -8.58 6.37
CA PHE A 89 -0.71 -8.09 5.05
C PHE A 89 0.31 -7.05 4.60
N PHE A 90 1.07 -7.35 3.54
CA PHE A 90 1.88 -6.36 2.85
C PHE A 90 1.06 -5.75 1.71
N SER A 91 0.53 -4.55 1.92
CA SER A 91 -0.19 -3.80 0.89
C SER A 91 0.81 -3.07 0.01
N LEU A 92 0.83 -3.46 -1.27
CA LEU A 92 1.67 -2.89 -2.31
C LEU A 92 0.80 -2.46 -3.50
N GLU A 93 0.80 -1.17 -3.83
CA GLU A 93 0.07 -0.64 -4.99
C GLU A 93 0.82 -0.95 -6.29
N GLN A 94 0.07 -1.13 -7.38
CA GLN A 94 0.62 -1.59 -8.66
C GLN A 94 1.62 -0.60 -9.29
N ASP A 95 1.53 0.69 -8.96
CA ASP A 95 2.42 1.73 -9.44
C ASP A 95 3.63 1.98 -8.50
N VAL A 96 3.84 1.11 -7.50
CA VAL A 96 4.97 1.14 -6.58
C VAL A 96 5.94 0.00 -6.88
N VAL A 97 7.22 0.35 -7.04
CA VAL A 97 8.32 -0.62 -7.19
C VAL A 97 9.19 -0.56 -5.94
N PRO A 98 9.12 -1.54 -5.03
CA PRO A 98 9.88 -1.52 -3.79
C PRO A 98 11.31 -2.08 -3.98
N PRO A 99 12.23 -1.82 -3.04
CA PRO A 99 13.47 -2.58 -2.90
C PRO A 99 13.20 -4.09 -2.73
N ASN A 100 14.13 -4.93 -3.17
CA ASN A 100 13.96 -6.39 -3.11
C ASN A 100 13.80 -6.92 -1.67
N ASN A 101 14.48 -6.30 -0.71
CA ASN A 101 14.50 -6.67 0.71
C ASN A 101 13.47 -5.91 1.56
N ILE A 102 12.47 -5.28 0.95
CA ILE A 102 11.52 -4.41 1.65
C ILE A 102 10.76 -5.13 2.76
N ILE A 103 10.40 -6.41 2.57
CA ILE A 103 9.60 -7.14 3.57
C ILE A 103 10.45 -7.40 4.81
N GLU A 104 11.71 -7.77 4.62
CA GLU A 104 12.69 -7.97 5.68
C GLU A 104 12.90 -6.67 6.48
N GLU A 105 13.18 -5.56 5.79
CA GLU A 105 13.38 -4.25 6.44
C GLU A 105 12.16 -3.81 7.26
N LEU A 106 10.94 -4.03 6.73
CA LEU A 106 9.71 -3.70 7.44
C LEU A 106 9.49 -4.62 8.65
N LEU A 107 9.73 -5.94 8.52
CA LEU A 107 9.62 -6.89 9.63
C LEU A 107 10.61 -6.60 10.75
N GLU A 108 11.84 -6.18 10.43
CA GLU A 108 12.88 -5.82 11.41
C GLU A 108 12.45 -4.68 12.34
N SER A 109 11.53 -3.81 11.91
CA SER A 109 10.99 -2.72 12.72
C SER A 109 10.18 -3.21 13.94
N LYS A 110 9.67 -4.45 13.90
CA LYS A 110 8.80 -5.07 14.92
C LYS A 110 7.58 -4.20 15.28
N LYS A 111 7.05 -3.46 14.30
CA LYS A 111 5.83 -2.64 14.46
C LYS A 111 4.62 -3.36 13.91
N ASP A 112 3.46 -3.09 14.50
CA ASP A 112 2.18 -3.61 14.02
C ASP A 112 1.77 -3.01 12.68
N VAL A 113 2.18 -1.76 12.40
CA VAL A 113 2.00 -1.10 11.10
C VAL A 113 3.28 -0.35 10.80
N VAL A 114 3.86 -0.58 9.63
CA VAL A 114 5.07 0.12 9.17
C VAL A 114 5.02 0.31 7.67
N SER A 115 5.35 1.50 7.20
CA SER A 115 5.31 1.85 5.78
C SER A 115 6.72 2.15 5.25
N GLY A 116 6.99 1.68 4.03
CA GLY A 116 8.09 2.18 3.24
C GLY A 116 7.77 3.58 2.73
N VAL A 117 8.77 4.46 2.67
CA VAL A 117 8.57 5.81 2.13
C VAL A 117 8.59 5.76 0.61
N TYR A 118 7.47 6.13 -0.01
CA TYR A 118 7.37 6.26 -1.46
C TYR A 118 6.98 7.69 -1.85
N PHE A 119 7.40 8.09 -3.05
CA PHE A 119 7.26 9.46 -3.54
C PHE A 119 6.25 9.55 -4.65
N THR A 120 5.39 10.57 -4.57
CA THR A 120 4.52 10.96 -5.68
C THR A 120 5.10 12.17 -6.39
N LYS A 121 5.09 12.14 -7.72
CA LYS A 121 5.51 13.27 -8.55
C LYS A 121 4.34 14.25 -8.70
N LYS A 122 4.42 15.43 -8.08
CA LYS A 122 3.39 16.47 -8.19
C LYS A 122 3.88 17.67 -8.97
N PHE A 123 3.04 18.17 -9.87
CA PHE A 123 3.30 19.43 -10.55
C PHE A 123 2.96 20.59 -9.62
N THR A 124 3.87 21.55 -9.48
CA THR A 124 3.68 22.77 -8.70
C THR A 124 3.38 23.92 -9.68
N PRO A 125 2.15 24.45 -9.71
CA PRO A 125 1.82 25.53 -10.63
C PRO A 125 2.64 26.80 -10.39
N MET A 126 2.93 27.09 -9.12
CA MET A 126 3.70 28.27 -8.70
C MET A 126 5.13 28.26 -9.28
N ASP A 127 5.83 27.13 -9.15
CA ASP A 127 7.22 26.99 -9.61
C ASP A 127 7.34 26.40 -11.03
N LYS A 128 6.22 26.07 -11.67
CA LYS A 128 6.13 25.39 -12.98
C LYS A 128 7.03 24.15 -13.10
N LYS A 129 7.26 23.43 -12.00
CA LYS A 129 8.14 22.26 -11.94
C LYS A 129 7.44 21.08 -11.26
N TYR A 130 7.96 19.89 -11.52
CA TYR A 130 7.57 18.72 -10.74
C TYR A 130 8.42 18.62 -9.49
N VAL A 131 7.79 18.33 -8.36
CA VAL A 131 8.43 18.01 -7.09
C VAL A 131 8.04 16.59 -6.67
N PHE A 132 8.95 15.92 -5.97
CA PHE A 132 8.67 14.65 -5.33
C PHE A 132 8.20 14.92 -3.91
N MET A 133 7.04 14.39 -3.54
CA MET A 133 6.52 14.50 -2.19
C MET A 133 6.37 13.11 -1.60
N ALA A 134 6.92 12.92 -0.40
CA ALA A 134 6.71 11.71 0.37
C ALA A 134 5.23 11.60 0.78
N GLY A 135 4.64 10.42 0.63
CA GLY A 135 3.26 10.13 1.02
C GLY A 135 3.06 9.98 2.54
N ILE A 136 3.79 10.75 3.35
CA ILE A 136 3.80 10.67 4.80
C ILE A 136 3.63 12.07 5.42
N ALA A 137 2.97 12.13 6.57
CA ALA A 137 2.91 13.32 7.40
C ALA A 137 3.21 12.96 8.85
N ALA A 138 4.05 13.77 9.48
CA ALA A 138 4.35 13.67 10.91
C ALA A 138 3.80 14.88 11.65
N GLU A 139 3.65 14.70 12.95
CA GLU A 139 3.38 15.81 13.85
C GLU A 139 4.61 16.72 13.90
N THR A 140 4.41 18.01 13.67
CA THR A 140 5.45 19.02 13.86
C THR A 140 4.91 20.18 14.69
N THR A 141 5.77 20.72 15.56
CA THR A 141 5.49 21.95 16.29
C THR A 141 5.79 23.14 15.38
N ASN A 142 4.79 23.97 15.10
CA ASN A 142 5.03 25.25 14.45
C ASN A 142 5.80 26.17 15.41
N PRO A 143 7.04 26.61 15.11
CA PRO A 143 7.81 27.47 15.99
C PRO A 143 7.13 28.84 16.24
N VAL A 144 6.13 29.21 15.44
CA VAL A 144 5.37 30.47 15.57
C VAL A 144 4.08 30.30 16.39
N SER A 145 3.60 29.07 16.62
CA SER A 145 2.40 28.83 17.42
C SER A 145 2.56 27.56 18.25
N GLU A 146 2.75 27.71 19.56
CA GLU A 146 2.95 26.60 20.53
C GLU A 146 1.80 25.59 20.63
N LYS A 147 0.74 25.67 19.81
CA LYS A 147 -0.50 24.89 20.02
C LYS A 147 -1.21 24.31 18.81
N ASN A 148 -0.66 24.37 17.61
CA ASN A 148 -1.32 23.76 16.44
C ASN A 148 -0.44 22.68 15.83
N LEU A 149 -0.89 21.42 15.98
CA LEU A 149 -0.33 20.29 15.24
C LEU A 149 -0.63 20.51 13.77
N ILE A 150 0.42 20.58 12.94
CA ILE A 150 0.26 20.69 11.49
C ILE A 150 0.69 19.38 10.88
N LEU A 151 -0.21 18.72 10.15
CA LEU A 151 0.14 17.66 9.22
C LEU A 151 0.89 18.29 8.05
N GLN A 152 2.22 18.20 8.05
CA GLN A 152 3.03 18.65 6.93
C GLN A 152 3.59 17.45 6.14
N PRO A 153 3.57 17.52 4.80
CA PRO A 153 4.40 16.63 3.99
C PRO A 153 5.84 16.73 4.47
N ILE A 154 6.42 15.58 4.74
CA ILE A 154 7.77 15.52 5.27
C ILE A 154 8.77 15.83 4.15
N GLY A 155 9.70 16.75 4.42
CA GLY A 155 10.81 17.07 3.52
C GLY A 155 11.85 15.96 3.46
N ILE A 156 12.66 15.96 2.40
CA ILE A 156 13.69 14.92 2.19
C ILE A 156 14.67 14.79 3.36
N ASP A 157 14.97 15.89 4.04
CA ASP A 157 15.92 15.92 5.17
C ASP A 157 15.46 15.08 6.35
N PHE A 158 14.16 14.94 6.58
CA PHE A 158 13.64 14.08 7.65
C PHE A 158 13.91 12.60 7.39
N LEU A 159 14.07 12.20 6.12
CA LEU A 159 14.35 10.82 5.74
C LEU A 159 15.79 10.40 6.05
N PHE A 160 16.65 11.37 6.41
CA PHE A 160 18.05 11.13 6.72
C PHE A 160 18.37 11.47 8.18
N PRO A 161 19.17 10.63 8.88
CA PRO A 161 19.57 9.29 8.47
C PRO A 161 18.36 8.33 8.44
N THR A 162 18.48 7.26 7.66
CA THR A 162 17.47 6.19 7.57
C THR A 162 17.18 5.64 8.97
N ARG A 163 15.91 5.70 9.37
CA ARG A 163 15.44 5.23 10.68
C ARG A 163 13.95 4.92 10.62
N VAL A 164 13.47 4.14 11.58
CA VAL A 164 12.04 4.06 11.87
C VAL A 164 11.62 5.35 12.56
N ALA A 165 10.63 6.05 11.99
CA ALA A 165 10.08 7.28 12.54
C ALA A 165 8.57 7.15 12.73
N GLU A 166 8.08 7.71 13.82
CA GLU A 166 6.63 7.83 14.05
C GLU A 166 6.05 8.88 13.11
N VAL A 167 4.92 8.56 12.49
CA VAL A 167 4.20 9.42 11.56
C VAL A 167 2.73 9.38 11.91
N MET A 168 2.03 10.50 11.69
CA MET A 168 0.57 10.57 11.87
C MET A 168 -0.17 9.95 10.68
N TYR A 169 0.45 9.99 9.49
CA TYR A 169 -0.16 9.50 8.27
C TYR A 169 0.89 8.90 7.34
N CYS A 170 0.52 7.80 6.69
CA CYS A 170 1.17 7.21 5.54
C CYS A 170 0.10 6.68 4.56
N GLY A 171 0.39 6.70 3.26
CA GLY A 171 -0.46 5.98 2.31
C GLY A 171 -0.32 4.45 2.46
N LEU A 172 -1.28 3.70 1.91
CA LEU A 172 -1.30 2.23 1.96
C LEU A 172 -0.60 1.56 0.74
N GLY A 173 0.16 2.32 -0.03
CA GLY A 173 0.80 1.83 -1.26
C GLY A 173 2.07 1.01 -1.06
N CYS A 174 2.67 1.06 0.14
CA CYS A 174 3.78 0.20 0.55
C CYS A 174 3.79 0.11 2.09
N VAL A 175 2.95 -0.75 2.64
CA VAL A 175 2.75 -0.86 4.09
C VAL A 175 2.60 -2.32 4.52
N LEU A 176 3.31 -2.69 5.58
CA LEU A 176 3.18 -3.97 6.25
C LEU A 176 2.27 -3.79 7.47
N ILE A 177 1.21 -4.59 7.55
CA ILE A 177 0.17 -4.51 8.57
C ILE A 177 0.06 -5.87 9.27
N SER A 178 0.23 -5.90 10.58
CA SER A 178 0.04 -7.10 11.41
C SER A 178 -1.41 -7.57 11.36
N ARG A 179 -1.60 -8.89 11.34
CA ARG A 179 -2.90 -9.54 11.53
C ARG A 179 -3.67 -8.98 12.73
N ARG A 180 -2.98 -8.70 13.85
CA ARG A 180 -3.61 -8.16 15.08
C ARG A 180 -4.34 -6.84 14.85
N VAL A 181 -3.85 -6.03 13.93
CA VAL A 181 -4.47 -4.77 13.53
C VAL A 181 -5.66 -5.05 12.63
N LEU A 182 -5.49 -5.94 11.66
CA LEU A 182 -6.55 -6.33 10.73
C LEU A 182 -7.73 -6.97 11.46
N GLU A 183 -7.52 -7.71 12.54
CA GLU A 183 -8.62 -8.26 13.37
C GLU A 183 -9.52 -7.16 13.96
N LYS A 184 -8.95 -5.98 14.25
CA LYS A 184 -9.64 -4.85 14.89
C LYS A 184 -10.19 -3.84 13.89
N ILE A 185 -9.52 -3.66 12.75
CA ILE A 185 -9.79 -2.59 11.80
C ILE A 185 -10.24 -3.15 10.47
N THR A 186 -11.35 -2.63 9.96
CA THR A 186 -11.81 -2.80 8.59
C THR A 186 -11.46 -1.59 7.74
N PHE A 187 -11.15 -1.81 6.47
CA PHE A 187 -10.95 -0.71 5.53
C PHE A 187 -12.29 -0.03 5.27
N ARG A 188 -12.30 1.30 5.33
CA ARG A 188 -13.52 2.10 5.15
C ARG A 188 -13.15 3.50 4.66
N TYR A 189 -14.11 4.20 4.09
CA TYR A 189 -14.03 5.63 3.89
C TYR A 189 -15.39 6.26 4.19
N GLU A 190 -15.38 7.54 4.57
CA GLU A 190 -16.62 8.27 4.81
C GLU A 190 -17.02 9.06 3.56
N LYS A 191 -18.24 8.84 3.07
CA LYS A 191 -18.73 9.44 1.81
C LYS A 191 -18.73 10.97 1.83
N LEU A 192 -18.98 11.56 3.00
CA LEU A 192 -19.01 13.01 3.19
C LEU A 192 -17.60 13.64 3.19
N HIS A 193 -16.57 12.84 3.48
CA HIS A 193 -15.19 13.29 3.47
C HIS A 193 -14.56 12.96 2.11
N LYS A 194 -13.70 13.84 1.60
CA LYS A 194 -12.94 13.61 0.34
C LYS A 194 -11.67 12.77 0.55
N ALA A 195 -11.49 12.23 1.75
CA ALA A 195 -10.36 11.38 2.13
C ALA A 195 -10.45 9.97 1.52
N TRP A 196 -9.30 9.35 1.28
CA TRP A 196 -9.20 7.94 0.94
C TRP A 196 -9.23 7.08 2.21
N ASP A 197 -9.31 5.78 2.05
CA ASP A 197 -9.46 4.82 3.13
C ASP A 197 -8.20 4.65 3.99
N ASP A 198 -7.04 5.02 3.46
CA ASP A 198 -5.76 5.11 4.19
C ASP A 198 -5.85 6.02 5.42
N ILE A 199 -6.45 7.19 5.27
CA ILE A 199 -6.68 8.15 6.37
C ILE A 199 -7.51 7.50 7.47
N PHE A 200 -8.64 6.87 7.11
CA PHE A 200 -9.55 6.26 8.08
C PHE A 200 -9.01 4.98 8.70
N PHE A 201 -8.19 4.23 7.96
CA PHE A 201 -7.47 3.08 8.46
C PHE A 201 -6.53 3.51 9.59
N LEU A 202 -5.72 4.56 9.36
CA LEU A 202 -4.76 5.06 10.34
C LEU A 202 -5.43 5.72 11.55
N TYR A 203 -6.53 6.47 11.35
CA TYR A 203 -7.35 6.97 12.47
C TYR A 203 -7.94 5.84 13.34
N GLY A 204 -8.10 4.63 12.79
CA GLY A 204 -8.55 3.48 13.57
C GLY A 204 -7.47 2.88 14.47
N LEU A 205 -6.20 3.30 14.33
CA LEU A 205 -5.07 2.79 15.12
C LEU A 205 -4.92 3.47 16.49
N THR A 206 -5.51 4.65 16.66
CA THR A 206 -5.50 5.44 17.91
C THR A 206 -6.63 5.03 18.84
#